data_AF-A0AAV9ENV1-F1
#
_entry.id   AF-A0AAV9ENV1-F1
#
_cell.length_a   1.000
_cell.length_b   1.000
_cell.length_c   1.000
_cell.angle_alpha   90.00
_cell.angle_beta   90.00
_cell.angle_gamma   90.00
#
_symmetry.space_group_name_H-M   'P 1'
#
loop_
_entity.id
_entity.type
_entity.pdbx_description
1 polymer ?
#
loop_
_entity_poly.entity_id
_entity_poly.type
_entity_poly.pdbx_seq_one_letter_code
_entity_poly.pdbx_strand_id
1 'polypeptide(L)'
;MADERDSQKLSFYRACRSIKKSSNSLYNALRSIYEDSVFVSEIAGIWPELPLVANLRCGFWYSSRFDSTCYFKSTDGHNNNWSFNTSRLNLHVASLVGQRGGCIIVDSTRKGKRFPDSMSKTIPIWACVLNRAIANYRRRMGGDGQQDDRLGTNSLEMLDWDISLHLPLWVSKTEAASIEDRLEEWTKNLEASGADVASLASFLKKPLRPLWISQRTVIWLNEVPDHDSWSFTPLILVSASHSDGNIQKRLTTSEFSWHYIPGAGDDEESWARDCPLPCFGRTLSILYIWDLICATKEWPRLLSRTGSIAFGGGRRLLKLS
;
A
#
# COMPACT_ATOMS: atom_id res chain seq x y z
N MET A 1 -27.31 -42.75 19.23
CA MET A 1 -27.23 -42.38 17.80
C MET A 1 -27.35 -40.87 17.49
N ALA A 2 -28.03 -40.05 18.30
CA ALA A 2 -27.97 -38.58 18.16
C ALA A 2 -26.69 -37.99 18.80
N ASP A 3 -26.33 -38.50 19.97
CA ASP A 3 -25.21 -38.02 20.79
C ASP A 3 -23.81 -38.23 20.17
N GLU A 4 -23.59 -39.37 19.50
CA GLU A 4 -22.34 -39.63 18.78
C GLU A 4 -22.14 -38.73 17.56
N ARG A 5 -23.23 -38.34 16.88
CA ARG A 5 -23.17 -37.45 15.70
C ARG A 5 -22.84 -36.01 16.10
N ASP A 6 -23.31 -35.55 17.25
CA ASP A 6 -22.98 -34.21 17.77
C ASP A 6 -21.57 -34.16 18.39
N SER A 7 -21.12 -35.23 19.05
CA SER A 7 -19.73 -35.37 19.51
C SER A 7 -18.72 -35.42 18.36
N GLN A 8 -19.02 -36.15 17.27
CA GLN A 8 -18.21 -36.15 16.05
C GLN A 8 -18.19 -34.79 15.35
N LYS A 9 -19.32 -34.06 15.29
CA LYS A 9 -19.34 -32.68 14.80
C LYS A 9 -18.48 -31.75 15.64
N LEU A 10 -18.58 -31.80 16.97
CA LEU A 10 -17.75 -31.02 17.90
C LEU A 10 -16.25 -31.34 17.73
N SER A 11 -15.91 -32.61 17.52
CA SER A 11 -14.55 -33.07 17.20
C SER A 11 -14.04 -32.49 15.88
N PHE A 12 -14.86 -32.53 14.82
CA PHE A 12 -14.54 -31.94 13.52
C PHE A 12 -14.36 -30.41 13.60
N TYR A 13 -15.25 -29.70 14.29
CA TYR A 13 -15.13 -28.25 14.50
C TYR A 13 -13.89 -27.87 15.31
N ARG A 14 -13.47 -28.70 16.27
CA ARG A 14 -12.22 -28.51 17.04
C ARG A 14 -11.00 -28.79 16.18
N ALA A 15 -11.01 -29.84 15.37
CA ALA A 15 -9.96 -30.15 14.41
C ALA A 15 -9.80 -29.03 13.36
N CYS A 16 -10.90 -28.57 12.74
CA CYS A 16 -10.88 -27.43 11.83
C CYS A 16 -10.41 -26.13 12.50
N ARG A 17 -10.79 -25.89 13.76
CA ARG A 17 -10.27 -24.73 14.52
C ARG A 17 -8.78 -24.85 14.79
N SER A 18 -8.30 -26.04 15.13
CA SER A 18 -6.87 -26.31 15.35
C SER A 18 -6.07 -26.09 14.06
N ILE A 19 -6.57 -26.58 12.92
CA ILE A 19 -5.97 -26.37 11.59
C ILE A 19 -6.00 -24.87 11.21
N LYS A 20 -7.11 -24.16 11.48
CA LYS A 20 -7.18 -22.70 11.23
C LYS A 20 -6.20 -21.93 12.12
N LYS A 21 -6.04 -22.34 13.38
CA LYS A 21 -5.10 -21.74 14.32
C LYS A 21 -3.63 -22.03 13.94
N SER A 22 -3.33 -23.24 13.44
CA SER A 22 -1.99 -23.57 12.94
C SER A 22 -1.69 -22.86 11.60
N SER A 23 -2.69 -22.67 10.75
CA SER A 23 -2.55 -21.90 9.50
C SER A 23 -2.36 -20.41 9.73
N ASN A 24 -2.95 -19.84 10.78
CA ASN A 24 -2.80 -18.42 11.15
C ASN A 24 -1.76 -18.23 12.27
N SER A 25 -0.69 -19.02 12.23
CA SER A 25 0.38 -18.94 13.22
C SER A 25 1.24 -17.69 13.03
N LEU A 26 1.87 -17.22 14.12
CA LEU A 26 2.87 -16.15 14.07
C LEU A 26 3.95 -16.42 13.02
N TYR A 27 4.41 -17.67 12.90
CA TYR A 27 5.38 -18.09 11.88
C TYR A 27 4.89 -17.77 10.45
N ASN A 28 3.68 -18.22 10.12
CA ASN A 28 3.11 -18.03 8.79
C ASN A 28 2.87 -16.54 8.49
N ALA A 29 2.45 -15.75 9.49
CA ALA A 29 2.24 -14.32 9.34
C ALA A 29 3.57 -13.59 9.05
N LEU A 30 4.60 -13.81 9.88
CA LEU A 30 5.92 -13.20 9.69
C LEU A 30 6.58 -13.63 8.37
N ARG A 31 6.47 -14.92 8.02
CA ARG A 31 6.98 -15.43 6.74
C ARG A 31 6.26 -14.79 5.55
N SER A 32 4.94 -14.60 5.64
CA SER A 32 4.15 -13.94 4.58
C SER A 32 4.54 -12.48 4.43
N ILE A 33 4.70 -11.74 5.54
CA ILE A 33 5.18 -10.35 5.54
C ILE A 33 6.57 -10.26 4.90
N TYR A 34 7.48 -11.19 5.26
CA TYR A 34 8.81 -11.23 4.67
C TYR A 34 8.76 -11.45 3.16
N GLU A 35 8.03 -12.44 2.67
CA GLU A 35 7.90 -12.68 1.22
C GLU A 35 7.30 -11.48 0.48
N ASP A 36 6.27 -10.84 1.05
CA ASP A 36 5.68 -9.63 0.47
C ASP A 36 6.65 -8.44 0.49
N SER A 37 7.51 -8.34 1.51
CA SER A 37 8.53 -7.28 1.61
C SER A 37 9.66 -7.43 0.58
N VAL A 38 10.03 -8.67 0.22
CA VAL A 38 11.00 -8.93 -0.85
C VAL A 38 10.44 -8.41 -2.16
N PHE A 39 9.18 -8.72 -2.47
CA PHE A 39 8.51 -8.19 -3.67
C PHE A 39 8.46 -6.66 -3.68
N VAL A 40 8.10 -6.01 -2.56
CA VAL A 40 8.11 -4.54 -2.47
C VAL A 40 9.51 -3.97 -2.71
N SER A 41 10.55 -4.63 -2.20
CA SER A 41 11.95 -4.22 -2.42
C SER A 41 12.38 -4.36 -3.87
N GLU A 42 11.96 -5.43 -4.56
CA GLU A 42 12.20 -5.62 -5.99
C GLU A 42 11.55 -4.49 -6.82
N ILE A 43 10.29 -4.15 -6.54
CA ILE A 43 9.59 -3.07 -7.24
C ILE A 43 10.22 -1.70 -6.97
N ALA A 44 10.62 -1.42 -5.72
CA ALA A 44 11.34 -0.20 -5.38
C ALA A 44 12.69 -0.11 -6.10
N GLY A 45 13.34 -1.24 -6.34
CA GLY A 45 14.59 -1.33 -7.11
C GLY A 45 14.45 -1.00 -8.60
N ILE A 46 13.23 -1.05 -9.17
CA ILE A 46 12.97 -0.67 -10.57
C ILE A 46 13.03 0.86 -10.73
N TRP A 47 12.53 1.60 -9.74
CA TRP A 47 12.51 3.06 -9.74
C TRP A 47 13.14 3.62 -8.46
N PRO A 48 14.48 3.56 -8.31
CA PRO A 48 15.17 3.93 -7.08
C PRO A 48 15.03 5.42 -6.71
N GLU A 49 14.77 6.29 -7.69
CA GLU A 49 14.57 7.73 -7.49
C GLU A 49 13.17 8.07 -6.96
N LEU A 50 12.20 7.16 -7.12
CA LEU A 50 10.84 7.39 -6.66
C LEU A 50 10.72 7.07 -5.16
N PRO A 51 10.18 7.98 -4.34
CA PRO A 51 10.03 7.77 -2.91
C PRO A 51 9.03 6.63 -2.64
N LEU A 52 9.39 5.79 -1.67
CA LEU A 52 8.56 4.70 -1.19
C LEU A 52 7.67 5.20 -0.04
N VAL A 53 6.36 5.09 -0.21
CA VAL A 53 5.34 5.62 0.71
C VAL A 53 4.48 4.49 1.25
N ALA A 54 4.40 4.38 2.58
CA ALA A 54 3.53 3.39 3.21
C ALA A 54 2.11 3.94 3.40
N ASN A 55 1.09 3.24 2.89
CA ASN A 55 -0.27 3.46 3.40
C ASN A 55 -0.39 2.84 4.80
N LEU A 56 -0.60 3.68 5.81
CA LEU A 56 -0.63 3.30 7.23
C LEU A 56 -1.78 2.34 7.61
N ARG A 57 -2.64 1.97 6.67
CA ARG A 57 -3.60 0.88 6.87
C ARG A 57 -2.89 -0.46 7.01
N CYS A 58 -2.09 -0.85 6.04
CA CYS A 58 -1.31 -2.10 6.13
C CYS A 58 0.01 -2.10 5.37
N GLY A 59 0.32 -1.06 4.60
CA GLY A 59 1.55 -0.95 3.81
C GLY A 59 2.84 -0.86 4.62
N PHE A 60 2.77 -0.38 5.86
CA PHE A 60 3.94 -0.12 6.71
C PHE A 60 4.78 -1.37 7.06
N TRP A 61 4.22 -2.56 6.87
CA TRP A 61 4.86 -3.84 7.18
C TRP A 61 5.87 -4.32 6.15
N TYR A 62 5.81 -3.79 4.92
CA TYR A 62 6.46 -4.43 3.77
C TYR A 62 7.77 -3.76 3.34
N SER A 63 8.31 -2.84 4.14
CA SER A 63 9.67 -2.31 3.96
C SER A 63 10.24 -1.82 5.28
N SER A 64 11.56 -1.98 5.48
CA SER A 64 12.26 -1.43 6.65
C SER A 64 12.42 0.09 6.59
N ARG A 65 12.30 0.70 5.41
CA ARG A 65 12.47 2.13 5.17
C ARG A 65 11.39 2.65 4.22
N PHE A 66 10.80 3.77 4.62
CA PHE A 66 9.86 4.54 3.80
C PHE A 66 10.26 6.01 3.89
N ASP A 67 10.14 6.72 2.77
CA ASP A 67 10.42 8.16 2.69
C ASP A 67 9.28 8.98 3.30
N SER A 68 8.06 8.42 3.26
CA SER A 68 6.87 9.04 3.83
C SER A 68 5.79 8.02 4.12
N THR A 69 4.69 8.48 4.71
CA THR A 69 3.52 7.67 5.01
C THR A 69 2.26 8.38 4.54
N CYS A 70 1.25 7.65 4.12
CA CYS A 70 -0.04 8.18 3.74
C CYS A 70 -1.17 7.43 4.46
N TYR A 71 -2.38 7.96 4.39
CA TYR A 71 -3.54 7.34 5.02
C TYR A 71 -4.74 7.42 4.08
N PHE A 72 -4.87 6.43 3.20
CA PHE A 72 -6.02 6.25 2.32
C PHE A 72 -6.91 5.14 2.87
N LYS A 73 -8.17 5.46 3.22
CA LYS A 73 -9.13 4.47 3.73
C LYS A 73 -9.85 3.78 2.57
N SER A 74 -9.86 2.44 2.58
CA SER A 74 -10.66 1.65 1.63
C SER A 74 -12.15 1.96 1.68
N THR A 75 -12.68 2.32 2.86
CA THR A 75 -14.09 2.67 3.07
C THR A 75 -14.55 3.85 2.23
N ASP A 76 -13.65 4.78 1.92
CA ASP A 76 -13.95 5.98 1.14
C ASP A 76 -14.14 5.63 -0.35
N GLY A 77 -13.72 4.43 -0.75
CA GLY A 77 -13.87 3.88 -2.09
C GLY A 77 -14.76 2.64 -2.13
N HIS A 78 -15.64 2.40 -1.15
CA HIS A 78 -16.53 1.24 -1.21
C HIS A 78 -17.62 1.41 -2.27
N ASN A 79 -18.03 0.32 -2.91
CA ASN A 79 -19.09 0.35 -3.91
C ASN A 79 -20.38 0.93 -3.29
N ASN A 80 -21.01 1.88 -3.99
CA ASN A 80 -22.17 2.66 -3.55
C ASN A 80 -21.94 3.55 -2.32
N ASN A 81 -20.71 3.69 -1.84
CA ASN A 81 -20.36 4.55 -0.71
C ASN A 81 -19.00 5.22 -0.93
N TRP A 82 -18.93 6.07 -1.97
CA TRP A 82 -17.75 6.86 -2.27
C TRP A 82 -17.79 8.19 -1.52
N SER A 83 -16.66 8.58 -0.95
CA SER A 83 -16.54 9.87 -0.26
C SER A 83 -15.16 10.48 -0.46
N PHE A 84 -15.12 11.81 -0.47
CA PHE A 84 -13.87 12.58 -0.45
C PHE A 84 -13.73 13.26 0.92
N ASN A 85 -12.76 12.80 1.71
CA ASN A 85 -12.58 13.27 3.08
C ASN A 85 -11.65 14.49 3.15
N THR A 86 -12.19 15.67 3.42
CA THR A 86 -11.45 16.93 3.54
C THR A 86 -10.59 17.03 4.80
N SER A 87 -10.78 16.15 5.79
CA SER A 87 -9.89 16.07 6.97
C SER A 87 -8.65 15.18 6.73
N ARG A 88 -8.64 14.36 5.68
CA ARG A 88 -7.56 13.42 5.35
C ARG A 88 -7.08 13.59 3.91
N LEU A 89 -6.63 14.80 3.60
CA LEU A 89 -6.28 15.18 2.24
C LEU A 89 -4.97 14.60 1.73
N ASN A 90 -4.09 14.09 2.60
CA ASN A 90 -2.76 13.58 2.20
C ASN A 90 -1.94 14.58 1.34
N LEU A 91 -2.09 15.90 1.57
CA LEU A 91 -1.43 16.93 0.74
C LEU A 91 0.10 16.85 0.79
N HIS A 92 0.67 16.36 1.90
CA HIS A 92 2.10 16.11 2.01
C HIS A 92 2.58 15.07 0.99
N VAL A 93 1.75 14.10 0.61
CA VAL A 93 2.04 13.16 -0.48
C VAL A 93 2.03 13.90 -1.80
N ALA A 94 1.04 14.76 -2.06
CA ALA A 94 0.97 15.56 -3.29
C ALA A 94 2.20 16.48 -3.45
N SER A 95 2.67 17.10 -2.37
CA SER A 95 3.91 17.89 -2.38
C SER A 95 5.13 17.01 -2.65
N LEU A 96 5.24 15.85 -2.00
CA LEU A 96 6.35 14.91 -2.19
C LEU A 96 6.43 14.42 -3.64
N VAL A 97 5.30 14.00 -4.24
CA VAL A 97 5.28 13.51 -5.62
C VAL A 97 5.55 14.60 -6.63
N GLY A 98 5.10 15.84 -6.38
CA GLY A 98 5.43 16.98 -7.24
C GLY A 98 6.92 17.29 -7.24
N GLN A 99 7.59 17.17 -6.10
CA GLN A 99 9.03 17.41 -5.96
C GLN A 99 9.90 16.27 -6.51
N ARG A 100 9.42 15.03 -6.41
CA ARG A 100 10.17 13.81 -6.77
C ARG A 100 9.79 13.20 -8.11
N GLY A 101 8.85 13.80 -8.84
CA GLY A 101 8.39 13.28 -10.12
C GLY A 101 7.53 12.02 -10.03
N GLY A 102 7.07 11.63 -8.84
CA GLY A 102 6.21 10.46 -8.62
C GLY A 102 6.36 9.86 -7.23
N CYS A 103 5.70 8.73 -6.98
CA CYS A 103 5.99 7.85 -5.83
C CYS A 103 5.49 6.42 -6.02
N ILE A 104 5.96 5.54 -5.14
CA ILE A 104 5.46 4.18 -4.98
C ILE A 104 4.66 4.12 -3.68
N ILE A 105 3.36 3.84 -3.75
CA ILE A 105 2.49 3.68 -2.58
C ILE A 105 2.26 2.19 -2.33
N VAL A 106 2.66 1.73 -1.15
CA VAL A 106 2.52 0.32 -0.73
C VAL A 106 1.30 0.17 0.16
N ASP A 107 0.49 -0.83 -0.13
CA ASP A 107 -0.65 -1.28 0.68
C ASP A 107 -0.85 -2.78 0.39
N SER A 108 -1.78 -3.42 1.08
CA SER A 108 -2.13 -4.81 0.80
C SER A 108 -3.64 -5.05 0.99
N THR A 109 -4.08 -6.23 0.61
CA THR A 109 -5.46 -6.66 0.83
C THR A 109 -5.48 -8.13 1.25
N ARG A 110 -6.51 -8.47 2.02
CA ARG A 110 -6.82 -9.85 2.38
C ARG A 110 -7.23 -10.67 1.15
N LYS A 111 -7.29 -11.98 1.33
CA LYS A 111 -7.66 -12.98 0.32
C LYS A 111 -8.91 -12.58 -0.48
N GLY A 112 -8.85 -12.79 -1.80
CA GLY A 112 -9.99 -12.63 -2.71
C GLY A 112 -10.02 -11.31 -3.49
N LYS A 113 -9.26 -10.30 -3.08
CA LYS A 113 -9.04 -9.07 -3.87
C LYS A 113 -7.57 -9.00 -4.30
N ARG A 114 -7.33 -8.46 -5.50
CA ARG A 114 -5.98 -8.17 -6.00
C ARG A 114 -5.44 -6.84 -5.46
N PHE A 115 -6.33 -5.86 -5.34
CA PHE A 115 -6.02 -4.53 -4.81
C PHE A 115 -7.07 -4.15 -3.77
N PRO A 116 -6.69 -3.42 -2.71
CA PRO A 116 -7.67 -2.81 -1.82
C PRO A 116 -8.48 -1.73 -2.56
N ASP A 117 -9.67 -1.41 -2.03
CA ASP A 117 -10.51 -0.34 -2.60
C ASP A 117 -9.84 1.04 -2.49
N SER A 118 -8.92 1.21 -1.52
CA SER A 118 -8.07 2.40 -1.40
C SER A 118 -7.28 2.65 -2.69
N MET A 119 -6.69 1.60 -3.27
CA MET A 119 -5.93 1.68 -4.52
C MET A 119 -6.82 1.66 -5.76
N SER A 120 -7.95 0.95 -5.71
CA SER A 120 -8.81 0.82 -6.88
C SER A 120 -9.65 2.07 -7.15
N LYS A 121 -10.01 2.82 -6.10
CA LYS A 121 -10.96 3.94 -6.20
C LYS A 121 -10.56 5.17 -5.39
N THR A 122 -10.20 5.03 -4.10
CA THR A 122 -9.93 6.20 -3.25
C THR A 122 -8.76 7.06 -3.75
N ILE A 123 -7.60 6.45 -4.07
CA ILE A 123 -6.43 7.17 -4.60
C ILE A 123 -6.70 7.73 -6.00
N PRO A 124 -7.30 6.99 -6.95
CA PRO A 124 -7.76 7.55 -8.23
C PRO A 124 -8.68 8.76 -8.12
N ILE A 125 -9.69 8.69 -7.24
CA ILE A 125 -10.60 9.81 -6.96
C ILE A 125 -9.80 10.99 -6.42
N TRP A 126 -8.93 10.75 -5.44
CA TRP A 126 -8.09 11.78 -4.86
C TRP A 126 -7.19 12.48 -5.89
N ALA A 127 -6.51 11.71 -6.74
CA ALA A 127 -5.66 12.23 -7.81
C ALA A 127 -6.47 13.08 -8.81
N CYS A 128 -7.64 12.60 -9.23
CA CYS A 128 -8.52 13.32 -10.14
C CYS A 128 -9.03 14.64 -9.55
N VAL A 129 -9.46 14.63 -8.28
CA VAL A 129 -9.92 15.84 -7.57
C VAL A 129 -8.78 16.87 -7.45
N LEU A 130 -7.56 16.44 -7.13
CA LEU A 130 -6.39 17.33 -7.11
C LEU A 130 -6.08 17.90 -8.50
N ASN A 131 -6.07 17.06 -9.55
CA ASN A 131 -5.81 17.51 -10.92
C ASN A 131 -6.85 18.56 -11.35
N ARG A 132 -8.13 18.35 -11.03
CA ARG A 132 -9.22 19.30 -11.33
C ARG A 132 -9.05 20.62 -10.57
N ALA A 133 -8.77 20.57 -9.27
CA ALA A 133 -8.56 21.77 -8.46
C ALA A 133 -7.35 22.59 -8.94
N ILE A 134 -6.24 21.92 -9.27
CA ILE A 134 -5.04 22.57 -9.83
C ILE A 134 -5.35 23.20 -11.19
N ALA A 135 -6.08 22.50 -12.06
CA ALA A 135 -6.50 23.05 -13.36
C ALA A 135 -7.39 24.29 -13.19
N ASN A 136 -8.34 24.25 -12.25
CA ASN A 136 -9.19 25.39 -11.92
C ASN A 136 -8.38 26.58 -11.41
N TYR A 137 -7.44 26.33 -10.49
CA TYR A 137 -6.55 27.37 -9.97
C TYR A 137 -5.72 28.01 -11.09
N ARG A 138 -5.11 27.21 -11.96
CA ARG A 138 -4.33 27.70 -13.12
C ARG A 138 -5.17 28.53 -14.09
N ARG A 139 -6.41 28.12 -14.37
CA ARG A 139 -7.35 28.89 -15.21
C ARG A 139 -7.69 30.25 -14.60
N ARG A 140 -7.91 30.31 -13.28
CA ARG A 140 -8.19 31.58 -12.58
C ARG A 140 -6.99 32.53 -12.62
N MET A 141 -5.79 32.03 -12.32
CA MET A 141 -4.57 32.84 -12.34
C MET A 141 -4.13 33.28 -13.75
N GLY A 142 -4.40 32.45 -14.77
CA GLY A 142 -4.13 32.79 -16.18
C GLY A 142 -5.16 33.74 -16.80
N GLY A 143 -6.32 33.95 -16.17
CA GLY A 143 -7.38 34.81 -16.66
C GLY A 143 -7.29 36.28 -16.23
N ASP A 144 -6.51 36.59 -15.19
CA ASP A 144 -6.35 37.96 -14.65
C ASP A 144 -5.17 38.74 -15.29
N GLY A 145 -4.41 38.11 -16.18
CA GLY A 145 -3.28 38.74 -16.90
C GLY A 145 -3.61 39.00 -18.37
N GLN A 146 -4.17 40.19 -18.64
CA GLN A 146 -4.18 40.92 -19.92
C GLN A 146 -4.51 40.16 -21.24
N GLN A 147 -5.50 40.71 -21.95
CA GLN A 147 -5.47 40.82 -23.40
C GLN A 147 -4.10 41.39 -23.84
N ASP A 148 -3.13 40.53 -24.14
CA ASP A 148 -2.04 40.91 -25.03
C ASP A 148 -1.82 39.79 -26.05
N ASP A 149 -2.09 40.15 -27.30
CA ASP A 149 -2.20 39.32 -28.48
C ASP A 149 -0.80 38.93 -29.01
N ARG A 150 0.07 38.44 -28.13
CA ARG A 150 1.47 38.15 -28.46
C ARG A 150 1.92 36.79 -27.90
N LEU A 151 1.99 35.84 -28.84
CA LEU A 151 2.67 34.53 -28.81
C LEU A 151 1.90 33.39 -28.10
N GLY A 152 1.12 32.68 -28.91
CA GLY A 152 0.30 31.50 -28.58
C GLY A 152 1.08 30.25 -28.15
N THR A 153 1.89 30.36 -27.11
CA THR A 153 2.62 29.23 -26.51
C THR A 153 1.97 28.76 -25.19
N ASN A 154 1.32 29.64 -24.43
CA ASN A 154 0.74 29.31 -23.11
C ASN A 154 -0.66 28.66 -23.18
N SER A 155 -1.41 28.85 -24.27
CA SER A 155 -2.76 28.31 -24.42
C SER A 155 -2.78 26.80 -24.76
N LEU A 156 -1.72 26.28 -25.38
CA LEU A 156 -1.59 24.85 -25.70
C LEU A 156 -1.18 24.01 -24.47
N GLU A 157 -0.32 24.53 -23.59
CA GLU A 157 0.05 23.82 -22.34
C GLU A 157 -1.13 23.67 -21.36
N MET A 158 -2.10 24.60 -21.39
CA MET A 158 -3.33 24.48 -20.58
C MET A 158 -4.30 23.41 -21.08
N LEU A 159 -4.24 23.03 -22.36
CA LEU A 159 -5.10 21.98 -22.95
C LEU A 159 -4.59 20.56 -22.66
N ASP A 160 -3.32 20.40 -22.27
CA ASP A 160 -2.68 19.09 -22.04
C ASP A 160 -2.82 18.58 -20.58
N TRP A 161 -3.36 19.39 -19.67
CA TRP A 161 -3.53 18.95 -18.28
C TRP A 161 -4.73 18.01 -18.12
N ASP A 162 -4.43 16.73 -17.94
CA ASP A 162 -5.43 15.68 -17.78
C ASP A 162 -6.22 15.78 -16.46
N ILE A 163 -7.53 16.01 -16.59
CA ILE A 163 -8.52 16.08 -15.48
C ILE A 163 -9.46 14.87 -15.43
N SER A 164 -9.22 13.86 -16.29
CA SER A 164 -10.04 12.66 -16.38
C SER A 164 -9.80 11.73 -15.19
N LEU A 165 -10.78 10.87 -14.93
CA LEU A 165 -10.71 9.88 -13.86
C LEU A 165 -10.05 8.59 -14.40
N HIS A 166 -8.89 8.23 -13.83
CA HIS A 166 -8.18 7.00 -14.20
C HIS A 166 -8.46 5.88 -13.20
N LEU A 167 -9.40 5.01 -13.54
CA LEU A 167 -9.74 3.81 -12.76
C LEU A 167 -9.17 2.54 -13.41
N PRO A 168 -8.90 1.49 -12.62
CA PRO A 168 -8.42 0.24 -13.18
C PRO A 168 -9.55 -0.54 -13.89
N LEU A 169 -9.16 -1.43 -14.81
CA LEU A 169 -10.09 -2.17 -15.68
C LEU A 169 -11.11 -3.06 -14.95
N TRP A 170 -10.87 -3.41 -13.68
CA TRP A 170 -11.79 -4.22 -12.87
C TRP A 170 -12.89 -3.40 -12.19
N VAL A 171 -12.84 -2.06 -12.25
CA VAL A 171 -13.95 -1.20 -11.84
C VAL A 171 -14.91 -1.09 -13.02
N SER A 172 -16.20 -1.38 -12.79
CA SER A 172 -17.19 -1.37 -13.86
C SER A 172 -17.40 0.03 -14.42
N LYS A 173 -17.76 0.14 -15.71
CA LYS A 173 -18.04 1.45 -16.33
C LYS A 173 -19.21 2.18 -15.65
N THR A 174 -20.22 1.44 -15.19
CA THR A 174 -21.35 2.01 -14.44
C THR A 174 -20.88 2.61 -13.11
N GLU A 175 -20.01 1.90 -12.40
CA GLU A 175 -19.40 2.39 -11.17
C GLU A 175 -18.54 3.64 -11.42
N ALA A 176 -17.72 3.61 -12.49
CA ALA A 176 -16.92 4.76 -12.90
C ALA A 176 -17.77 6.00 -13.19
N ALA A 177 -18.86 5.85 -13.96
CA ALA A 177 -19.79 6.96 -14.26
C ALA A 177 -20.42 7.54 -12.98
N SER A 178 -20.85 6.68 -12.05
CA SER A 178 -21.41 7.12 -10.75
C SER A 178 -20.40 7.87 -9.87
N ILE A 179 -19.11 7.55 -10.00
CA ILE A 179 -18.03 8.28 -9.35
C ILE A 179 -17.81 9.63 -10.05
N GLU A 180 -17.79 9.65 -11.38
CA GLU A 180 -17.59 10.85 -12.19
C GLU A 180 -18.63 11.94 -11.89
N ASP A 181 -19.89 11.56 -11.70
CA ASP A 181 -21.00 12.46 -11.35
C ASP A 181 -20.75 13.22 -10.03
N ARG A 182 -19.91 12.69 -9.13
CA ARG A 182 -19.62 13.28 -7.81
C ARG A 182 -18.34 14.10 -7.77
N LEU A 183 -17.48 13.97 -8.79
CA LEU A 183 -16.15 14.60 -8.79
C LEU A 183 -16.24 16.13 -8.73
N GLU A 184 -17.25 16.73 -9.35
CA GLU A 184 -17.44 18.19 -9.34
C GLU A 184 -17.69 18.72 -7.93
N GLU A 185 -18.56 18.05 -7.18
CA GLU A 185 -18.84 18.38 -5.78
C GLU A 185 -17.60 18.24 -4.90
N TRP A 186 -16.86 17.12 -5.05
CA TRP A 186 -15.64 16.90 -4.27
C TRP A 186 -14.52 17.89 -4.60
N THR A 187 -14.43 18.34 -5.85
CA THR A 187 -13.51 19.39 -6.26
C THR A 187 -13.84 20.71 -5.56
N LYS A 188 -15.12 21.09 -5.53
CA LYS A 188 -15.57 22.28 -4.78
C LYS A 188 -15.31 22.15 -3.28
N ASN A 189 -15.53 20.98 -2.70
CA ASN A 189 -15.27 20.72 -1.28
C ASN A 189 -13.77 20.85 -0.95
N LEU A 190 -12.87 20.39 -1.84
CA LEU A 190 -11.44 20.59 -1.69
C LEU A 190 -11.07 22.07 -1.75
N GLU A 191 -11.55 22.81 -2.75
CA GLU A 191 -11.27 24.25 -2.88
C GLU A 191 -11.79 25.06 -1.68
N ALA A 192 -12.94 24.67 -1.13
CA ALA A 192 -13.53 25.29 0.06
C ALA A 192 -12.85 24.86 1.38
N SER A 193 -12.06 23.78 1.38
CA SER A 193 -11.45 23.24 2.60
C SER A 193 -10.27 24.05 3.14
N GLY A 194 -9.83 25.09 2.42
CA GLY A 194 -8.63 25.86 2.76
C GLY A 194 -7.31 25.14 2.43
N ALA A 195 -7.37 24.09 1.61
CA ALA A 195 -6.18 23.43 1.09
C ALA A 195 -5.34 24.41 0.25
N ASP A 196 -4.02 24.39 0.44
CA ASP A 196 -3.10 25.24 -0.31
C ASP A 196 -2.87 24.70 -1.74
N VAL A 197 -3.88 24.89 -2.60
CA VAL A 197 -3.84 24.49 -4.01
C VAL A 197 -2.75 25.27 -4.78
N ALA A 198 -2.43 26.49 -4.36
CA ALA A 198 -1.40 27.32 -5.00
C ALA A 198 -0.02 26.67 -4.90
N SER A 199 0.37 26.23 -3.70
CA SER A 199 1.62 25.50 -3.50
C SER A 199 1.64 24.20 -4.30
N LEU A 200 0.54 23.43 -4.31
CA LEU A 200 0.46 22.18 -5.08
C LEU A 200 0.61 22.42 -6.58
N ALA A 201 -0.02 23.46 -7.12
CA ALA A 201 0.08 23.84 -8.52
C ALA A 201 1.51 24.24 -8.93
N SER A 202 2.30 24.74 -7.97
CA SER A 202 3.72 25.09 -8.18
C SER A 202 4.61 23.84 -8.26
N PHE A 203 4.37 22.84 -7.39
CA PHE A 203 5.15 21.60 -7.34
C PHE A 203 4.79 20.64 -8.48
N LEU A 204 3.51 20.45 -8.78
CA LEU A 204 3.05 19.46 -9.76
C LEU A 204 3.13 20.01 -11.18
N LYS A 205 4.17 19.64 -11.93
CA LYS A 205 4.33 20.06 -13.33
C LYS A 205 3.53 19.21 -14.32
N LYS A 206 3.17 17.97 -13.95
CA LYS A 206 2.36 17.04 -14.75
C LYS A 206 1.18 16.50 -13.91
N PRO A 207 0.04 16.15 -14.52
CA PRO A 207 -1.13 15.63 -13.80
C PRO A 207 -0.82 14.31 -13.11
N LEU A 208 -1.43 14.05 -11.95
CA LEU A 208 -1.26 12.80 -11.22
C LEU A 208 -1.99 11.66 -11.91
N ARG A 209 -1.31 10.51 -12.08
CA ARG A 209 -1.93 9.31 -12.66
C ARG A 209 -1.55 8.03 -11.92
N PRO A 210 -2.55 7.27 -11.42
CA PRO A 210 -2.31 5.97 -10.83
C PRO A 210 -1.86 4.90 -11.83
N LEU A 211 -0.93 4.06 -11.41
CA LEU A 211 -0.53 2.81 -12.06
C LEU A 211 -0.64 1.67 -11.04
N TRP A 212 -1.04 0.47 -11.45
CA TRP A 212 -1.30 -0.64 -10.52
C TRP A 212 -0.33 -1.80 -10.72
N ILE A 213 0.40 -2.14 -9.67
CA ILE A 213 1.36 -3.24 -9.64
C ILE A 213 0.99 -4.21 -8.54
N SER A 214 1.09 -5.50 -8.84
CA SER A 214 0.84 -6.60 -7.91
C SER A 214 1.79 -7.75 -8.25
N GLN A 215 1.88 -8.77 -7.41
CA GLN A 215 2.69 -9.96 -7.69
C GLN A 215 2.29 -10.74 -8.97
N ARG A 216 1.12 -10.46 -9.57
CA ARG A 216 0.71 -11.04 -10.87
C ARG A 216 1.10 -10.19 -12.08
N THR A 217 1.61 -8.97 -11.85
CA THR A 217 1.99 -8.06 -12.92
C THR A 217 3.35 -8.52 -13.47
N VAL A 218 3.40 -8.82 -14.76
CA VAL A 218 4.67 -9.11 -15.45
C VAL A 218 5.26 -7.79 -15.90
N ILE A 219 6.43 -7.43 -15.37
CA ILE A 219 7.17 -6.22 -15.78
C ILE A 219 8.39 -6.68 -16.57
N TRP A 220 8.49 -6.26 -17.82
CA TRP A 220 9.67 -6.49 -18.64
C TRP A 220 10.72 -5.43 -18.30
N LEU A 221 11.71 -5.79 -17.49
CA LEU A 221 12.75 -4.87 -16.99
C LEU A 221 13.49 -4.10 -18.10
N ASN A 222 13.60 -4.69 -19.30
CA ASN A 222 14.29 -4.07 -20.44
C ASN A 222 13.44 -3.02 -21.19
N GLU A 223 12.17 -2.85 -20.82
CA GLU A 223 11.23 -1.95 -21.52
C GLU A 223 10.58 -0.94 -20.57
N VAL A 224 11.05 -0.84 -19.31
CA VAL A 224 10.50 0.12 -18.35
C VAL A 224 10.93 1.53 -18.78
N PRO A 225 10.01 2.40 -19.25
CA PRO A 225 10.37 3.75 -19.62
C PRO A 225 10.82 4.50 -18.38
N ASP A 226 11.73 5.46 -18.57
CA ASP A 226 12.06 6.40 -17.52
C ASP A 226 10.79 7.16 -17.11
N HIS A 227 10.52 7.27 -15.82
CA HIS A 227 9.34 7.95 -15.28
C HIS A 227 9.23 9.40 -15.76
N ASP A 228 10.36 10.06 -16.03
CA ASP A 228 10.43 11.42 -16.58
C ASP A 228 9.88 11.53 -18.01
N SER A 229 9.85 10.43 -18.78
CA SER A 229 9.33 10.40 -20.15
C SER A 229 7.79 10.44 -20.22
N TRP A 230 7.10 10.13 -19.13
CA TRP A 230 5.64 10.12 -19.10
C TRP A 230 5.07 11.54 -19.11
N SER A 231 3.92 11.74 -19.78
CA SER A 231 3.18 13.02 -19.76
C SER A 231 2.44 13.29 -18.43
N PHE A 232 2.60 12.41 -17.44
CA PHE A 232 1.94 12.48 -16.14
C PHE A 232 2.92 12.17 -15.01
N THR A 233 2.58 12.57 -13.79
CA THR A 233 3.28 12.22 -12.55
C THR A 233 2.73 10.88 -12.02
N PRO A 234 3.51 9.79 -12.05
CA PRO A 234 3.04 8.46 -11.67
C PRO A 234 2.83 8.30 -10.17
N LEU A 235 1.69 7.71 -9.82
CA LEU A 235 1.40 7.14 -8.51
C LEU A 235 1.40 5.62 -8.66
N ILE A 236 2.54 4.97 -8.40
CA ILE A 236 2.70 3.52 -8.56
C ILE A 236 2.11 2.83 -7.33
N LEU A 237 0.91 2.26 -7.49
CA LEU A 237 0.16 1.60 -6.42
C LEU A 237 0.53 0.12 -6.37
N VAL A 238 1.29 -0.26 -5.35
CA VAL A 238 1.79 -1.63 -5.16
C VAL A 238 0.96 -2.36 -4.12
N SER A 239 0.15 -3.32 -4.58
CA SER A 239 -0.48 -4.30 -3.69
C SER A 239 0.54 -5.38 -3.35
N ALA A 240 1.06 -5.33 -2.12
CA ALA A 240 2.17 -6.17 -1.68
C ALA A 240 1.81 -7.66 -1.69
N SER A 241 0.61 -8.03 -1.24
CA SER A 241 0.24 -9.43 -1.03
C SER A 241 -0.34 -10.12 -2.26
N HIS A 242 -0.13 -11.43 -2.34
CA HIS A 242 -0.73 -12.29 -3.35
C HIS A 242 -2.25 -12.43 -3.11
N SER A 243 -3.07 -12.35 -4.16
CA SER A 243 -4.53 -12.51 -4.04
C SER A 243 -4.97 -13.94 -3.70
N ASP A 244 -4.12 -14.93 -4.01
CA ASP A 244 -4.40 -16.34 -3.84
C ASP A 244 -3.92 -16.85 -2.49
N GLY A 245 -4.83 -16.93 -1.52
CA GLY A 245 -4.56 -17.51 -0.21
C GLY A 245 -4.61 -19.05 -0.17
N ASN A 246 -4.36 -19.73 -1.29
CA ASN A 246 -4.30 -21.20 -1.37
C ASN A 246 -2.88 -21.72 -1.69
N ILE A 247 -1.87 -20.85 -1.67
CA ILE A 247 -0.50 -21.26 -1.94
C ILE A 247 0.04 -21.95 -0.68
N GLN A 248 -0.10 -23.27 -0.62
CA GLN A 248 0.78 -24.09 0.21
C GLN A 248 2.17 -24.07 -0.42
N LYS A 249 3.05 -23.17 0.02
CA LYS A 249 4.45 -23.23 -0.37
C LYS A 249 5.10 -24.37 0.41
N ARG A 250 5.16 -25.55 -0.22
CA ARG A 250 6.10 -26.60 0.21
C ARG A 250 7.49 -26.11 -0.13
N LEU A 251 8.29 -25.78 0.88
CA LEU A 251 9.74 -25.60 0.69
C LEU A 251 10.27 -26.88 0.05
N THR A 252 10.93 -26.77 -1.10
CA THR A 252 11.51 -27.91 -1.82
C THR A 252 12.72 -28.53 -1.10
N THR A 253 13.07 -28.06 0.11
CA THR A 253 14.26 -28.51 0.84
C THR A 253 14.14 -28.55 2.38
N SER A 254 12.97 -28.34 2.99
CA SER A 254 12.83 -28.40 4.47
C SER A 254 11.62 -29.21 4.93
N GLU A 255 11.76 -29.95 6.03
CA GLU A 255 10.75 -30.81 6.67
C GLU A 255 9.48 -30.10 7.15
N PHE A 256 9.34 -28.79 6.95
CA PHE A 256 8.21 -27.99 7.42
C PHE A 256 7.45 -27.35 6.25
N SER A 257 6.20 -27.76 6.06
CA SER A 257 5.24 -27.04 5.22
C SER A 257 4.73 -25.80 5.93
N TRP A 258 4.45 -24.73 5.17
CA TRP A 258 3.89 -23.50 5.72
C TRP A 258 2.79 -22.94 4.82
N HIS A 259 1.98 -22.04 5.36
CA HIS A 259 0.83 -21.47 4.69
C HIS A 259 0.99 -19.97 4.51
N TYR A 260 0.90 -19.50 3.26
CA TYR A 260 0.90 -18.07 2.97
C TYR A 260 -0.43 -17.42 3.39
N ILE A 261 -0.33 -16.26 4.05
CA ILE A 261 -1.45 -15.47 4.56
C ILE A 261 -1.48 -14.15 3.79
N PRO A 262 -2.39 -13.99 2.82
CA PRO A 262 -2.58 -12.73 2.11
C PRO A 262 -2.92 -11.57 3.05
N GLY A 263 -2.14 -10.50 3.00
CA GLY A 263 -2.36 -9.31 3.80
C GLY A 263 -2.09 -9.52 5.29
N ALA A 264 -1.11 -10.36 5.64
CA ALA A 264 -0.75 -10.66 7.02
C ALA A 264 -0.50 -9.39 7.88
N GLY A 265 0.02 -8.31 7.28
CA GLY A 265 0.20 -7.02 7.97
C GLY A 265 -1.10 -6.29 8.34
N ASP A 266 -2.22 -6.57 7.67
CA ASP A 266 -3.53 -5.96 7.94
C ASP A 266 -4.27 -6.60 9.14
N ASP A 267 -3.79 -7.74 9.65
CA ASP A 267 -4.44 -8.51 10.72
C ASP A 267 -3.51 -8.69 11.93
N GLU A 268 -2.68 -7.68 12.24
CA GLU A 268 -1.71 -7.73 13.34
C GLU A 268 -2.34 -8.18 14.67
N GLU A 269 -3.57 -7.76 14.94
CA GLU A 269 -4.28 -8.10 16.17
C GLU A 269 -4.55 -9.60 16.33
N SER A 270 -4.58 -10.37 15.24
CA SER A 270 -4.89 -11.80 15.27
C SER A 270 -3.68 -12.69 15.56
N TRP A 271 -2.47 -12.22 15.26
CA TRP A 271 -1.23 -12.98 15.44
C TRP A 271 -0.21 -12.33 16.39
N ALA A 272 -0.28 -11.03 16.66
CA ALA A 272 0.69 -10.33 17.51
C ALA A 272 0.44 -10.49 19.02
N ARG A 273 -0.76 -10.93 19.43
CA ARG A 273 -1.11 -11.12 20.86
C ARG A 273 -0.24 -12.13 21.58
N ASP A 274 0.26 -13.13 20.85
CA ASP A 274 1.14 -14.18 21.36
C ASP A 274 2.63 -13.87 21.05
N CYS A 275 2.96 -12.64 20.62
CA CYS A 275 4.33 -12.25 20.30
C CYS A 275 5.11 -11.91 21.59
N PRO A 276 6.22 -12.59 21.91
CA PRO A 276 7.00 -12.34 23.12
C PRO A 276 7.74 -10.99 23.15
N LEU A 277 7.69 -10.23 22.05
CA LEU A 277 8.46 -9.00 21.88
C LEU A 277 7.55 -7.78 22.04
N PRO A 278 7.92 -6.77 22.84
CA PRO A 278 7.29 -5.46 22.76
C PRO A 278 7.46 -4.96 21.33
N CYS A 279 6.36 -4.78 20.60
CA CYS A 279 6.31 -4.34 19.21
C CYS A 279 6.72 -2.85 19.03
N PHE A 280 7.80 -2.45 19.71
CA PHE A 280 8.44 -1.15 19.55
C PHE A 280 9.35 -1.18 18.31
N GLY A 281 8.96 -0.45 17.27
CA GLY A 281 9.65 -0.41 15.97
C GLY A 281 9.15 -1.50 15.02
N ARG A 282 7.90 -1.33 14.55
CA ARG A 282 7.04 -2.37 13.96
C ARG A 282 7.61 -3.09 12.71
N THR A 283 8.56 -2.53 11.96
CA THR A 283 9.04 -3.15 10.71
C THR A 283 10.51 -3.57 10.74
N LEU A 284 11.39 -2.73 11.32
CA LEU A 284 12.82 -3.03 11.46
C LEU A 284 13.04 -4.27 12.34
N SER A 285 12.27 -4.42 13.41
CA SER A 285 12.40 -5.58 14.29
C SER A 285 12.04 -6.87 13.55
N ILE A 286 10.92 -6.93 12.83
CA ILE A 286 10.45 -8.18 12.21
C ILE A 286 11.30 -8.64 11.04
N LEU A 287 11.71 -7.74 10.14
CA LEU A 287 12.58 -8.11 9.01
C LEU A 287 13.97 -8.53 9.52
N TYR A 288 14.52 -7.80 10.49
CA TYR A 288 15.78 -8.17 11.14
C TYR A 288 15.68 -9.48 11.93
N ILE A 289 14.57 -9.70 12.65
CA ILE A 289 14.29 -10.95 13.36
C ILE A 289 14.21 -12.09 12.36
N TRP A 290 13.55 -11.90 11.21
CA TRP A 290 13.48 -12.92 10.17
C TRP A 290 14.86 -13.26 9.60
N ASP A 291 15.69 -12.26 9.31
CA ASP A 291 17.08 -12.47 8.88
C ASP A 291 17.88 -13.25 9.95
N LEU A 292 17.68 -12.92 11.23
CA LEU A 292 18.29 -13.65 12.36
C LEU A 292 17.78 -15.11 12.46
N ILE A 293 16.48 -15.33 12.22
CA ILE A 293 15.84 -16.66 12.22
C ILE A 293 16.39 -17.52 11.08
N CYS A 294 16.49 -16.95 9.87
CA CYS A 294 17.08 -17.63 8.73
C CYS A 294 18.56 -17.96 8.94
N ALA A 295 19.31 -17.07 9.61
CA ALA A 295 20.72 -17.31 9.94
C ALA A 295 20.90 -18.42 10.98
N THR A 296 19.97 -18.57 11.93
CA THR A 296 20.11 -19.51 13.06
C THR A 296 19.56 -20.91 12.80
N LYS A 297 18.66 -21.11 11.81
CA LYS A 297 17.98 -22.41 11.53
C LYS A 297 17.26 -23.05 12.75
N GLU A 298 17.09 -22.35 13.87
CA GLU A 298 16.58 -22.91 15.13
C GLU A 298 15.17 -22.41 15.50
N TRP A 299 14.21 -22.54 14.58
CA TRP A 299 12.81 -22.17 14.85
C TRP A 299 12.15 -22.92 16.04
N PRO A 300 12.34 -24.25 16.22
CA PRO A 300 11.65 -24.98 17.30
C PRO A 300 12.15 -24.64 18.72
N ARG A 301 13.40 -24.17 18.86
CA ARG A 301 14.01 -23.89 20.18
C ARG A 301 13.61 -22.52 20.73
N LEU A 302 13.35 -21.56 19.84
CA LEU A 302 12.96 -20.20 20.21
C LEU A 302 11.50 -20.10 20.68
N LEU A 303 10.60 -20.98 20.24
CA LEU A 303 9.20 -21.00 20.72
C LEU A 303 8.95 -21.96 21.90
N SER A 304 9.74 -23.04 22.03
CA SER A 304 9.57 -24.01 23.13
C SER A 304 10.08 -23.52 24.48
N ARG A 305 10.84 -22.43 24.53
CA ARG A 305 11.40 -21.86 25.78
C ARG A 305 10.74 -20.58 26.27
N THR A 306 9.71 -20.06 25.61
CA THR A 306 9.26 -18.68 25.85
C THR A 306 7.85 -18.62 26.41
N GLY A 307 7.70 -19.20 27.61
CA GLY A 307 6.87 -18.57 28.65
C GLY A 307 7.61 -17.43 29.37
N SER A 308 8.92 -17.24 29.12
CA SER A 308 9.71 -16.07 29.52
C SER A 308 11.06 -16.10 28.80
N ILE A 309 11.37 -15.07 28.01
CA ILE A 309 12.77 -14.76 27.65
C ILE A 309 13.29 -13.79 28.72
N ALA A 310 14.12 -14.28 29.62
CA ALA A 310 14.95 -13.40 30.45
C ALA A 310 16.09 -12.86 29.58
N PHE A 311 16.12 -11.54 29.36
CA PHE A 311 17.33 -10.88 28.85
C PHE A 311 18.41 -10.96 29.92
N GLY A 312 19.33 -11.91 29.77
CA GLY A 312 20.57 -11.94 30.54
C GLY A 312 21.42 -10.74 30.17
N GLY A 313 21.37 -9.69 30.98
CA GLY A 313 22.26 -8.55 30.90
C GLY A 313 23.71 -9.00 31.10
N GLY A 314 24.46 -9.08 30.00
CA GLY A 314 25.89 -9.34 30.00
C GLY A 314 26.60 -8.30 29.14
N ARG A 315 26.93 -7.14 29.72
CA ARG A 315 27.89 -6.21 29.13
C ARG A 315 29.23 -6.94 28.97
N ARG A 316 29.69 -7.15 27.74
CA ARG A 316 31.12 -7.28 27.45
C ARG A 316 31.50 -6.24 26.41
N LEU A 317 32.15 -5.19 26.91
CA LEU A 317 32.93 -4.23 26.13
C LEU A 317 34.01 -5.00 25.36
N LEU A 318 33.97 -4.93 24.04
CA LEU A 318 35.12 -5.22 23.20
C LEU A 318 36.06 -4.01 23.30
N LYS A 319 37.19 -4.21 24.01
CA LYS A 319 38.38 -3.35 23.86
C LYS A 319 38.98 -3.67 22.49
N LEU A 320 38.95 -2.69 21.60
CA LEU A 320 39.86 -2.64 20.46
C LEU A 320 41.15 -1.99 20.96
N SER A 321 42.27 -2.63 20.64
CA SER A 321 43.65 -2.11 20.76
C SER A 321 43.83 -0.85 19.94
#